data_AF-A0A7V9BLF7-F1
#
_entry.id   AF-A0A7V9BLF7-F1
#
_cell.length_a   1.000
_cell.length_b   1.000
_cell.length_c   1.000
_cell.angle_alpha   90.00
_cell.angle_beta   90.00
_cell.angle_gamma   90.00
#
_symmetry.space_group_name_H-M   'P 1'
#
loop_
_entity.id
_entity.type
_entity.pdbx_description
1 polymer ?
#
loop_
_entity_poly.entity_id
_entity_poly.type
_entity_poly.pdbx_seq_one_letter_code
_entity_poly.pdbx_strand_id
1 'polypeptide(L)'
;MVCEIALTLLLTFGGWAGQTSVPKHPVEEFFMSGIAAFNAHDLDLFMKQFAPDIEMYTPTGWLRGQESVRKRFAETFQQFANVRMDIDDLRVREVAGRVAITDFK
;
A
#
# COMPACT_ATOMS: atom_id res chain seq x y z
N MET A 1 -17.88 -24.78 46.48
CA MET A 1 -18.83 -24.33 47.52
C MET A 1 -18.32 -22.97 48.00
N VAL A 2 -19.22 -21.97 48.06
CA VAL A 2 -19.01 -20.51 48.32
C VAL A 2 -18.36 -19.79 47.12
N CYS A 3 -19.00 -18.97 46.27
CA CYS A 3 -20.11 -18.00 46.36
C CYS A 3 -19.83 -16.79 47.26
N GLU A 4 -19.15 -15.78 46.72
CA GLU A 4 -19.25 -14.39 47.20
C GLU A 4 -19.23 -13.42 46.01
N ILE A 5 -20.38 -12.77 45.82
CA ILE A 5 -20.62 -11.66 44.90
C ILE A 5 -20.34 -10.39 45.70
N ALA A 6 -19.27 -9.66 45.37
CA ALA A 6 -19.08 -8.29 45.83
C ALA A 6 -19.30 -7.35 44.64
N LEU A 7 -20.54 -6.88 44.53
CA LEU A 7 -20.95 -5.79 43.66
C LEU A 7 -20.39 -4.48 44.24
N THR A 8 -19.26 -4.00 43.74
CA THR A 8 -18.81 -2.63 43.99
C THR A 8 -18.77 -1.88 42.66
N LEU A 9 -19.86 -1.19 42.38
CA LEU A 9 -19.97 -0.23 41.29
C LEU A 9 -19.17 1.02 41.68
N LEU A 10 -17.94 1.12 41.20
CA LEU A 10 -17.20 2.38 41.14
C LEU A 10 -16.67 2.52 39.70
N LEU A 11 -17.41 3.31 38.93
CA LEU A 11 -17.03 3.82 37.62
C LEU A 11 -15.70 4.55 37.74
N THR A 12 -14.61 3.90 37.32
CA THR A 12 -13.39 4.58 36.90
C THR A 12 -13.05 4.08 35.49
N PHE A 13 -13.52 4.88 34.53
CA PHE A 13 -12.97 4.93 33.19
C PHE A 13 -11.45 5.22 33.26
N GLY A 14 -10.67 4.60 32.38
CA GLY A 14 -9.38 5.16 31.96
C GLY A 14 -8.23 4.18 32.02
N GLY A 15 -7.89 3.59 30.87
CA GLY A 15 -6.67 2.81 30.74
C GLY A 15 -6.67 1.74 29.65
N TRP A 16 -7.63 1.72 28.73
CA TRP A 16 -7.38 1.06 27.45
C TRP A 16 -6.34 1.92 26.75
N ALA A 17 -5.08 1.47 26.74
CA ALA A 17 -4.07 2.02 25.85
C ALA A 17 -4.53 1.69 24.43
N GLY A 18 -5.43 2.52 23.90
CA GLY A 18 -5.73 2.53 22.49
C GLY A 18 -4.40 2.68 21.78
N GLN A 19 -4.00 1.65 21.04
CA GLN A 19 -3.03 1.83 19.99
C GLN A 19 -3.60 2.95 19.12
N THR A 20 -3.11 4.16 19.29
CA THR A 20 -3.33 5.23 18.33
C THR A 20 -2.63 4.75 17.07
N SER A 21 -3.39 4.14 16.16
CA SER A 21 -2.87 3.84 14.83
C SER A 21 -2.40 5.16 14.26
N VAL A 22 -1.10 5.25 13.96
CA VAL A 22 -0.55 6.39 13.24
C VAL A 22 -1.41 6.55 11.98
N PRO A 23 -1.99 7.74 11.72
CA PRO A 23 -2.78 7.95 10.52
C PRO A 23 -1.96 7.54 9.30
N LYS A 24 -2.43 6.53 8.57
CA LYS A 24 -1.73 6.05 7.38
C LYS A 24 -1.75 7.16 6.33
N HIS A 25 -0.59 7.44 5.75
CA HIS A 25 -0.48 8.44 4.70
C HIS A 25 -1.31 7.97 3.49
N PRO A 26 -2.13 8.82 2.82
CA PRO A 26 -3.00 8.36 1.73
C PRO A 26 -2.24 7.71 0.57
N VAL A 27 -1.00 8.13 0.32
CA VAL A 27 -0.11 7.50 -0.67
C VAL A 27 0.28 6.06 -0.30
N GLU A 28 0.39 5.71 1.00
CA GLU A 28 0.63 4.32 1.42
C GLU A 28 -0.55 3.43 1.00
N GLU A 29 -1.78 3.86 1.30
CA GLU A 29 -2.98 3.12 0.92
C GLU A 29 -3.09 2.99 -0.60
N PHE A 30 -2.86 4.09 -1.33
CA PHE A 30 -2.83 4.09 -2.79
C PHE A 30 -1.79 3.11 -3.33
N PHE A 31 -0.55 3.16 -2.86
CA PHE A 31 0.53 2.28 -3.29
C PHE A 31 0.22 0.81 -3.01
N MET A 32 -0.25 0.48 -1.80
CA MET A 32 -0.60 -0.90 -1.41
C MET A 32 -1.78 -1.44 -2.21
N SER A 33 -2.75 -0.59 -2.60
CA SER A 33 -3.81 -0.99 -3.52
C SER A 33 -3.26 -1.37 -4.91
N GLY A 34 -2.21 -0.68 -5.36
CA GLY A 34 -1.45 -1.02 -6.56
C GLY A 34 -0.78 -2.40 -6.45
N ILE A 35 -0.15 -2.69 -5.30
CA ILE A 35 0.44 -4.01 -5.03
C ILE A 35 -0.62 -5.12 -5.07
N ALA A 36 -1.79 -4.88 -4.47
CA ALA A 36 -2.89 -5.84 -4.51
C ALA A 36 -3.37 -6.10 -5.94
N ALA A 37 -3.52 -5.04 -6.77
CA ALA A 37 -3.89 -5.17 -8.18
C ALA A 37 -2.82 -5.93 -8.99
N PHE A 38 -1.54 -5.62 -8.76
CA PHE A 38 -0.42 -6.33 -9.39
C PHE A 38 -0.45 -7.82 -9.04
N ASN A 39 -0.63 -8.16 -7.76
CA ASN A 39 -0.66 -9.55 -7.29
C ASN A 39 -1.89 -10.33 -7.76
N ALA A 40 -2.98 -9.64 -8.12
CA ALA A 40 -4.16 -10.22 -8.74
C ALA A 40 -4.07 -10.30 -10.28
N HIS A 41 -2.97 -9.83 -10.87
CA HIS A 41 -2.78 -9.64 -12.31
C HIS A 41 -3.88 -8.80 -12.98
N ASP A 42 -4.50 -7.89 -12.21
CA ASP A 42 -5.48 -6.93 -12.73
C ASP A 42 -4.75 -5.71 -13.28
N LEU A 43 -4.37 -5.80 -14.55
CA LEU A 43 -3.62 -4.75 -15.24
C LEU A 43 -4.40 -3.43 -15.31
N ASP A 44 -5.72 -3.46 -15.44
CA ASP A 44 -6.54 -2.25 -15.56
C ASP A 44 -6.60 -1.49 -14.24
N LEU A 45 -6.78 -2.21 -13.14
CA LEU A 45 -6.73 -1.61 -11.80
C LEU A 45 -5.32 -1.14 -11.47
N PHE A 46 -4.29 -1.92 -11.82
CA PHE A 46 -2.89 -1.55 -11.58
C PHE A 46 -2.50 -0.26 -12.32
N MET A 47 -2.94 -0.09 -13.57
CA MET A 47 -2.60 1.10 -14.36
C MET A 47 -3.17 2.41 -13.80
N LYS A 48 -4.16 2.36 -12.91
CA LYS A 48 -4.67 3.56 -12.19
C LYS A 48 -3.63 4.17 -11.25
N GLN A 49 -2.55 3.45 -10.92
CA GLN A 49 -1.44 3.95 -10.13
C GLN A 49 -0.60 5.01 -10.85
N PHE A 50 -0.67 5.06 -12.18
CA PHE A 50 0.20 5.89 -12.99
C PHE A 50 -0.57 7.04 -13.62
N ALA A 51 0.02 8.24 -13.60
CA ALA A 51 -0.48 9.37 -14.39
C ALA A 51 -0.21 9.15 -15.89
N PRO A 52 -0.94 9.83 -16.81
CA PRO A 52 -0.75 9.70 -18.25
C PRO A 52 0.68 9.98 -18.72
N ASP A 53 1.38 10.88 -18.04
CA ASP A 53 2.73 11.36 -18.30
C ASP A 53 3.82 10.63 -17.48
N ILE A 54 3.51 9.44 -16.96
CA ILE A 54 4.46 8.62 -16.20
C ILE A 54 5.78 8.40 -16.95
N GLU A 55 6.88 8.60 -16.24
CA GLU A 55 8.21 8.15 -16.66
C GLU A 55 8.72 7.09 -15.67
N MET A 56 9.07 5.92 -16.18
CA MET A 56 9.57 4.80 -15.39
C MET A 56 10.94 4.37 -15.92
N TYR A 57 11.95 4.42 -15.04
CA TYR A 57 13.26 3.89 -15.36
C TYR A 57 13.33 2.39 -15.05
N THR A 58 13.82 1.61 -16.00
CA THR A 58 13.99 0.16 -15.89
C THR A 58 15.43 -0.21 -16.28
N PRO A 59 15.90 -1.44 -15.97
CA PRO A 59 17.21 -1.90 -16.44
C PRO A 59 17.38 -1.87 -17.96
N THR A 60 16.27 -1.93 -18.72
CA THR A 60 16.28 -1.86 -20.19
C THR A 60 16.13 -0.44 -20.74
N GLY A 61 16.05 0.58 -19.88
CA GLY A 61 15.91 1.98 -20.25
C GLY A 61 14.62 2.64 -19.75
N TRP A 62 14.34 3.82 -20.29
CA TRP A 62 13.17 4.64 -19.93
C TRP A 62 11.90 4.18 -20.65
N LEU A 63 10.82 4.00 -19.89
CA LEU A 63 9.45 3.89 -20.38
C LEU A 63 8.75 5.23 -20.16
N ARG A 64 8.09 5.74 -21.20
CA ARG A 64 7.36 7.01 -21.15
C ARG A 64 5.91 6.82 -21.55
N GLY A 65 5.01 7.38 -20.76
CA GLY A 65 3.58 7.30 -20.93
C GLY A 65 2.98 5.96 -20.50
N GLN A 66 1.68 5.99 -20.21
CA GLN A 66 0.95 4.81 -19.74
C GLN A 66 0.99 3.63 -20.73
N GLU A 67 1.00 3.87 -22.03
CA GLU A 67 1.01 2.80 -23.04
C GLU A 67 2.27 1.93 -22.93
N SER A 68 3.44 2.57 -22.86
CA SER A 68 4.74 1.88 -22.71
C SER A 68 4.78 1.06 -21.42
N VAL A 69 4.29 1.63 -20.32
CA VAL A 69 4.22 0.96 -19.00
C VAL A 69 3.24 -0.21 -19.05
N ARG A 70 2.04 -0.01 -19.59
CA ARG A 70 1.01 -1.05 -19.71
C ARG A 70 1.51 -2.23 -20.52
N LYS A 71 2.13 -1.98 -21.68
CA LYS A 71 2.70 -3.04 -22.53
C LYS A 71 3.73 -3.86 -21.75
N ARG A 72 4.63 -3.20 -21.01
CA ARG A 72 5.66 -3.87 -20.20
C ARG A 72 5.07 -4.80 -19.14
N PHE A 73 4.04 -4.35 -18.42
CA PHE A 73 3.41 -5.17 -17.39
C PHE A 73 2.54 -6.29 -17.97
N ALA A 74 1.88 -6.06 -19.11
CA ALA A 74 1.17 -7.13 -19.84
C ALA A 74 2.13 -8.27 -20.24
N GLU A 75 3.30 -7.93 -20.80
CA GLU A 75 4.36 -8.89 -21.12
C GLU A 75 4.85 -9.62 -19.87
N THR A 76 5.01 -8.91 -18.75
CA THR A 76 5.46 -9.49 -17.47
C THR A 76 4.46 -10.53 -16.96
N PHE A 77 3.16 -10.23 -16.94
CA PHE A 77 2.13 -11.17 -16.50
C PHE A 77 2.00 -12.38 -17.43
N GLN A 78 2.23 -12.20 -18.74
CA GLN A 78 2.26 -13.32 -19.70
C GLN A 78 3.47 -14.23 -19.49
N GLN A 79 4.65 -13.65 -19.22
CA GLN A 79 5.89 -14.41 -19.05
C GLN A 79 5.99 -15.10 -17.67
N PHE A 80 5.45 -14.46 -16.63
CA PHE A 80 5.58 -14.91 -15.26
C PHE A 80 4.20 -15.05 -14.60
N ALA A 81 3.54 -16.16 -14.89
CA ALA A 81 2.16 -16.43 -14.44
C ALA A 81 1.96 -16.47 -12.90
N ASN A 82 3.04 -16.54 -12.11
CA ASN A 82 2.98 -16.54 -10.64
C ASN A 82 3.76 -15.35 -10.04
N VAL A 83 4.04 -14.31 -10.83
CA VAL A 83 4.74 -13.13 -10.31
C VAL A 83 3.90 -12.46 -9.23
N ARG A 84 4.55 -12.10 -8.13
CA ARG A 84 3.99 -11.34 -7.01
C ARG A 84 5.04 -10.37 -6.49
N MET A 85 4.55 -9.35 -5.80
CA MET A 85 5.32 -8.40 -5.03
C MET A 85 4.85 -8.44 -3.59
N ASP A 86 5.79 -8.62 -2.67
CA ASP A 86 5.58 -8.52 -1.23
C ASP A 86 6.43 -7.35 -0.73
N ILE A 87 5.83 -6.48 0.08
CA ILE A 87 6.45 -5.26 0.62
C ILE A 87 6.35 -5.32 2.14
N ASP A 88 7.50 -5.38 2.82
CA ASP A 88 7.56 -5.57 4.26
C ASP A 88 7.55 -4.24 5.03
N ASP A 89 8.34 -3.25 4.60
CA ASP A 89 8.48 -1.95 5.25
C ASP A 89 8.33 -0.82 4.23
N LEU A 90 7.08 -0.43 3.92
CA LEU A 90 6.80 0.74 3.09
C LEU A 90 6.92 2.02 3.92
N ARG A 91 7.70 2.97 3.43
CA ARG A 91 7.84 4.29 4.03
C ARG A 91 7.38 5.34 3.05
N VAL A 92 6.71 6.36 3.58
CA VAL A 92 6.23 7.49 2.79
C VAL A 92 6.76 8.77 3.40
N ARG A 93 7.30 9.65 2.56
CA ARG A 93 7.79 10.97 2.96
C ARG A 93 7.30 12.03 2.00
N GLU A 94 6.60 13.03 2.52
CA GLU A 94 6.28 14.25 1.77
C GLU A 94 7.57 15.04 1.47
N VAL A 95 7.72 15.48 0.23
CA VAL A 95 8.85 16.31 -0.22
C VAL A 95 8.42 17.67 -0.74
N ALA A 96 7.14 17.83 -1.09
CA ALA A 96 6.48 19.09 -1.36
C ALA A 96 4.97 18.92 -1.15
N GLY A 97 4.18 20.00 -1.12
CA GLY A 97 2.76 19.95 -0.71
C GLY A 97 1.83 19.02 -1.51
N ARG A 98 2.25 18.50 -2.66
CA ARG A 98 1.53 17.47 -3.43
C ARG A 98 2.45 16.36 -3.96
N VAL A 99 3.65 16.23 -3.41
CA VAL A 99 4.65 15.28 -3.86
C VAL A 99 5.14 14.50 -2.65
N ALA A 100 4.98 13.18 -2.72
CA ALA A 100 5.52 12.25 -1.75
C ALA A 100 6.44 11.25 -2.47
N ILE A 101 7.42 10.75 -1.74
CA ILE A 101 8.28 9.65 -2.15
C ILE A 101 7.89 8.44 -1.33
N THR A 102 7.70 7.32 -2.01
CA THR A 102 7.61 6.00 -1.38
C THR A 102 8.96 5.29 -1.53
N ASP A 103 9.44 4.71 -0.44
CA ASP A 103 10.57 3.78 -0.46
C ASP A 103 10.22 2.53 0.37
N PHE A 104 10.89 1.43 0.08
CA PHE A 104 10.69 0.17 0.77
C PHE A 104 12.02 -0.58 0.92
N LYS A 105 12.09 -1.42 1.94
CA LYS A 105 13.25 -2.29 2.23
C LYS A 105 12.91 -3.75 2.07
#